data_AF-A0A8S3K9W1-F1
#
_entry.id   AF-A0A8S3K9W1-F1
#
_cell.length_a   1.000
_cell.length_b   1.000
_cell.length_c   1.000
_cell.angle_alpha   90.00
_cell.angle_beta   90.00
_cell.angle_gamma   90.00
#
_symmetry.space_group_name_H-M   'P 1'
#
loop_
_entity.id
_entity.type
_entity.pdbx_description
1 polymer ?
#
loop_
_entity_poly.entity_id
_entity_poly.type
_entity_poly.pdbx_seq_one_letter_code
_entity_poly.pdbx_strand_id
1 'polypeptide(L)' 'MQLPNDRPETYLSALPEKIQKNTDLVLCVLPNNRKDRYDALKKYMCLDNPVPSQ' A
#
# COMPACT_ATOMS: atom_id res chain seq x y z
N MET A 1 6.73 0.65 10.65
CA MET A 1 5.28 0.60 10.98
C MET A 1 4.96 -0.85 11.29
N GLN A 2 4.29 -1.12 12.41
CA GLN A 2 3.78 -2.45 12.70
C GLN A 2 2.28 -2.42 12.47
N LEU A 3 1.81 -3.21 11.50
CA LEU A 3 0.38 -3.38 11.24
C LEU A 3 -0.14 -4.57 12.05
N PRO A 4 -1.38 -4.52 12.55
CA PRO A 4 -1.93 -5.57 13.42
C PRO A 4 -2.15 -6.91 12.70
N ASN A 5 -2.26 -6.90 11.37
CA ASN A 5 -2.43 -8.08 10.54
C ASN A 5 -2.02 -7.78 9.09
N ASP A 6 -2.01 -8.82 8.26
CA ASP A 6 -1.63 -8.76 6.86
C ASP A 6 -2.83 -8.71 5.90
N ARG A 7 -4.00 -8.28 6.38
CA ARG A 7 -5.20 -8.12 5.53
C ARG A 7 -5.14 -6.84 4.70
N PRO A 8 -5.64 -6.82 3.46
CA PRO A 8 -5.55 -5.66 2.57
C PRO A 8 -6.09 -4.37 3.18
N GLU A 9 -7.20 -4.43 3.92
CA GLU A 9 -7.89 -3.29 4.50
C GLU A 9 -7.02 -2.55 5.52
N THR A 10 -6.19 -3.31 6.25
CA THR A 10 -5.25 -2.77 7.25
C THR A 10 -4.14 -1.94 6.61
N TYR A 11 -3.69 -2.31 5.40
CA TYR A 11 -2.73 -1.50 4.66
C TYR A 11 -3.42 -0.28 4.04
N LEU A 12 -4.61 -0.48 3.46
CA LEU A 12 -5.36 0.57 2.80
C LEU A 12 -5.80 1.69 3.76
N SER A 13 -6.04 1.36 5.04
CA SER A 13 -6.31 2.38 6.06
C SER A 13 -5.07 3.16 6.48
N ALA A 14 -3.88 2.56 6.37
CA ALA A 14 -2.62 3.16 6.82
C ALA A 14 -1.86 3.93 5.71
N LEU A 15 -2.01 3.53 4.44
CA LEU A 15 -1.35 4.16 3.29
C LEU A 15 -1.63 5.67 3.12
N PRO A 16 -2.88 6.17 3.26
CA PRO A 16 -3.19 7.58 3.04
C PRO A 16 -2.39 8.53 3.95
N GLU A 17 -2.13 8.12 5.19
CA GLU A 17 -1.37 8.92 6.15
C GLU A 17 0.13 8.97 5.85
N LYS A 18 0.62 8.08 4.97
CA LYS A 18 2.05 7.95 4.63
C LYS A 18 2.38 8.51 3.26
N ILE A 19 1.44 8.48 2.33
CA ILE A 19 1.64 9.05 0.99
C ILE A 19 1.39 10.57 1.08
N GLN A 20 2.48 11.32 1.12
CA GLN A 20 2.49 12.79 1.12
C GLN A 20 2.79 13.32 -0.28
N LYS A 21 2.49 14.60 -0.54
CA LYS A 21 2.71 15.25 -1.86
C LYS A 21 4.15 15.20 -2.37
N ASN A 22 5.12 15.01 -1.49
CA ASN A 22 6.55 14.91 -1.78
C ASN A 22 7.07 13.45 -1.72
N THR A 23 6.19 12.46 -1.80
CA THR A 23 6.59 11.05 -1.83
C THR A 23 7.00 10.66 -3.24
N ASP A 24 8.28 10.35 -3.44
CA ASP A 24 8.80 9.95 -4.75
C ASP A 24 8.48 8.48 -5.10
N LEU A 25 8.45 7.61 -4.10
CA LEU A 25 8.24 6.17 -4.26
C LEU A 25 7.68 5.54 -2.97
N VAL A 26 6.75 4.59 -3.13
CA VAL A 26 6.30 3.70 -2.06
C VAL A 26 6.80 2.28 -2.32
N LEU A 27 7.51 1.70 -1.35
CA LEU A 27 7.93 0.29 -1.38
C LEU A 27 7.14 -0.52 -0.34
N CYS A 28 6.38 -1.51 -0.80
CA CYS A 28 5.52 -2.35 0.03
C CYS A 28 6.13 -3.75 0.20
N VAL A 29 6.86 -3.99 1.30
CA VAL A 29 7.37 -5.32 1.64
C VAL A 29 6.27 -6.14 2.32
N LEU A 30 5.84 -7.21 1.66
CA LEU A 30 4.74 -8.07 2.12
C LEU A 30 5.28 -9.39 2.70
N PRO A 31 4.60 -10.00 3.70
CA PRO A 31 5.07 -11.22 4.35
C PRO A 31 4.98 -12.48 3.46
N ASN A 32 4.19 -12.43 2.39
CA ASN A 32 4.00 -13.51 1.43
C ASN A 32 3.45 -12.96 0.10
N ASN A 33 3.41 -13.81 -0.93
CA ASN A 33 3.02 -13.50 -2.31
C ASN A 33 1.49 -13.53 -2.56
N ARG A 34 0.66 -13.27 -1.54
CA ARG A 34 -0.80 -13.20 -1.69
C ARG A 34 -1.21 -12.12 -2.69
N LYS A 35 -1.78 -12.56 -3.81
CA LYS A 35 -2.12 -11.72 -4.96
C LYS A 35 -3.24 -10.71 -4.67
N ASP A 36 -4.28 -11.16 -3.97
CA ASP A 36 -5.44 -10.33 -3.60
C ASP A 36 -5.02 -9.07 -2.83
N ARG A 37 -4.09 -9.22 -1.88
CA ARG A 37 -3.50 -8.09 -1.16
C ARG A 37 -2.71 -7.19 -2.08
N TYR A 38 -1.78 -7.75 -2.85
CA TYR A 38 -0.95 -6.96 -3.76
C TYR A 38 -1.81 -6.14 -4.73
N ASP A 39 -2.81 -6.76 -5.35
CA ASP A 39 -3.70 -6.12 -6.32
C ASP A 39 -4.48 -4.96 -5.67
N ALA A 40 -4.98 -5.15 -4.44
CA ALA A 40 -5.72 -4.11 -3.73
C ALA A 40 -4.84 -2.88 -3.42
N LEU A 41 -3.63 -3.10 -2.91
CA LEU A 41 -2.68 -2.01 -2.63
C LEU A 41 -2.25 -1.31 -3.92
N LYS A 42 -1.93 -2.08 -4.96
CA LYS A 42 -1.49 -1.53 -6.25
C LYS A 42 -2.60 -0.74 -6.92
N LYS A 43 -3.84 -1.24 -6.88
CA LYS A 43 -5.02 -0.52 -7.38
C LYS A 43 -5.17 0.84 -6.69
N TYR A 44 -5.09 0.87 -5.36
CA TYR A 44 -5.18 2.12 -4.60
C TYR A 44 -4.08 3.10 -5.00
N MET A 45 -2.81 2.67 -5.06
CA MET A 45 -1.67 3.53 -5.41
C MET A 45 -1.62 3.92 -6.90
N CYS A 46 -2.41 3.29 -7.76
CA CYS A 46 -2.49 3.64 -9.19
C CYS A 46 -3.73 4.46 -9.53
N LEU A 47 -4.84 4.29 -8.81
CA LEU A 47 -6.13 4.89 -9.14
C LEU A 47 -6.56 5.94 -8.13
N ASP A 48 -6.51 5.61 -6.84
CA ASP A 48 -7.09 6.44 -5.77
C ASP A 48 -6.07 7.46 -5.21
N ASN A 49 -4.80 7.07 -5.09
CA ASN A 49 -3.71 7.93 -4.63
C ASN A 49 -2.45 7.68 -5.47
N PRO A 50 -2.37 8.27 -6.68
CA PRO A 50 -1.32 7.98 -7.66
C PRO A 50 0.09 8.25 -7.12
N VAL A 51 0.87 7.18 -6.94
CA VAL A 51 2.28 7.26 -6.54
C VAL A 51 3.06 6.11 -7.17
N PRO A 52 4.30 6.36 -7.68
CA PRO A 52 5.20 5.27 -8.05
C PRO A 52 5.31 4.28 -6.90
N SER A 53 5.12 2.99 -7.20
CA SER A 53 5.02 1.97 -6.16
C SER A 53 5.56 0.62 -6.60
N GLN A 54 6.23 -0.07 -5.67
CA GLN A 54 6.87 -1.38 -5.88
C GLN A 54 6.57 -2.37 -4.74
#